data_AF-A0A7S3DCK1-F1
#
_entry.id   AF-A0A7S3DCK1-F1
#
_cell.length_a   1.000
_cell.length_b   1.000
_cell.length_c   1.000
_cell.angle_alpha   90.00
_cell.angle_beta   90.00
_cell.angle_gamma   90.00
#
_symmetry.space_group_name_H-M   'P 1'
#
loop_
_entity.id
_entity.type
_entity.pdbx_description
1 polymer ?
#
loop_
_entity_poly.entity_id
_entity_poly.type
_entity_poly.pdbx_seq_one_letter_code
_entity_poly.pdbx_strand_id
1 'polypeptide(L)'
;DGEAGKMTLFDESRRQRGLMVYIVQFRTLLYKQLLVSGRNWKGTVGQVVAPIIVVLMLLLYQFAANTVLLTKTVTPSSESLGGIPKCTPHPGGNCTTLVYLPYDIPWVDNIMKMVAERNGLEFGVDVVGIVSYTTILIRKC
;
A
#
# COMPACT_ATOMS: atom_id res chain seq x y z
N ASP A 1 -13.92 18.54 -60.97
CA ASP A 1 -14.32 18.22 -59.57
C ASP A 1 -15.06 16.88 -59.38
N GLY A 2 -15.22 16.02 -60.40
CA GLY A 2 -16.03 14.79 -60.30
C GLY A 2 -15.28 13.45 -60.09
N GLU A 3 -13.95 13.42 -60.16
CA GLU A 3 -13.18 12.17 -60.07
C GLU A 3 -12.77 11.79 -58.63
N ALA A 4 -12.54 12.77 -57.75
CA ALA A 4 -12.13 12.50 -56.37
C ALA A 4 -13.21 11.75 -55.55
N GLY A 5 -14.50 11.95 -55.87
CA GLY A 5 -15.61 11.31 -55.16
C GLY A 5 -15.88 9.85 -55.52
N LYS A 6 -15.43 9.36 -56.69
CA LYS A 6 -15.60 7.94 -57.06
C LYS A 6 -14.57 7.04 -56.38
N MET A 7 -13.39 7.59 -56.05
CA MET A 7 -12.30 6.82 -55.45
C MET A 7 -12.54 6.51 -53.97
N THR A 8 -13.17 7.43 -53.23
CA THR A 8 -13.52 7.23 -51.80
C THR A 8 -14.64 6.21 -51.62
N LEU A 9 -15.66 6.24 -52.49
CA LEU A 9 -16.80 5.32 -52.41
C LEU A 9 -16.39 3.87 -52.72
N PHE A 10 -15.43 3.68 -53.64
CA PHE A 10 -14.91 2.36 -53.97
C PHE A 10 -13.99 1.79 -52.88
N ASP A 11 -13.26 2.65 -52.16
CA ASP A 11 -12.43 2.27 -51.00
C ASP A 11 -13.29 1.86 -49.79
N GLU A 12 -14.38 2.60 -49.53
CA GLU A 12 -15.31 2.32 -48.43
C GLU A 12 -16.07 0.99 -48.63
N SER A 13 -16.46 0.67 -49.87
CA SER A 13 -17.05 -0.63 -50.23
C SER A 13 -16.05 -1.80 -50.11
N ARG A 14 -14.75 -1.55 -50.29
CA ARG A 14 -13.70 -2.56 -50.11
C ARG A 14 -13.41 -2.81 -48.62
N ARG A 15 -13.43 -1.75 -47.81
CA ARG A 15 -13.30 -1.80 -46.35
C ARG A 15 -14.46 -2.52 -45.66
N GLN A 16 -15.70 -2.31 -46.11
CA GLN A 16 -16.88 -3.02 -45.59
C GLN A 16 -16.84 -4.52 -45.86
N ARG A 17 -16.34 -4.94 -47.03
CA ARG A 17 -16.19 -6.37 -47.36
C ARG A 17 -15.10 -7.05 -46.52
N GLY A 18 -13.99 -6.36 -46.26
CA GLY A 18 -12.94 -6.85 -45.34
C GLY A 18 -13.44 -7.02 -43.91
N LEU A 19 -14.29 -6.10 -43.43
CA LEU A 19 -14.91 -6.17 -42.10
C LEU A 19 -15.83 -7.38 -41.94
N MET A 20 -16.66 -7.71 -42.95
CA MET A 20 -17.51 -8.91 -42.87
C MET A 20 -16.69 -10.19 -42.80
N VAL A 21 -15.62 -10.31 -43.58
CA VAL A 21 -14.71 -11.46 -43.53
C VAL A 21 -14.06 -11.56 -42.15
N TYR A 22 -13.62 -10.43 -41.58
CA TYR A 22 -13.04 -10.38 -40.25
C TYR A 22 -14.03 -10.80 -39.14
N ILE A 23 -15.28 -10.34 -39.21
CA ILE A 23 -16.32 -10.71 -38.24
C ILE A 23 -16.62 -12.22 -38.29
N VAL A 24 -16.67 -12.81 -39.49
CA VAL A 24 -16.89 -14.25 -39.65
C VAL A 24 -15.69 -15.05 -39.11
N GLN A 25 -14.46 -14.60 -39.36
CA GLN A 25 -13.25 -15.22 -38.80
C GLN A 25 -13.20 -15.10 -37.28
N PHE A 26 -13.54 -13.93 -36.73
CA PHE A 26 -13.59 -13.73 -35.28
C PHE A 26 -14.64 -14.62 -34.62
N ARG A 27 -15.82 -14.76 -35.23
CA ARG A 27 -16.90 -15.61 -34.73
C ARG A 27 -16.51 -17.10 -34.74
N THR A 28 -15.83 -17.55 -35.78
CA THR A 28 -15.36 -18.95 -35.86
C THR A 28 -14.26 -19.24 -34.84
N LEU A 29 -13.36 -18.29 -34.60
CA LEU A 29 -12.36 -18.39 -33.54
C LEU A 29 -13.00 -18.42 -32.14
N LEU A 30 -13.94 -17.53 -31.84
CA LEU A 30 -14.68 -17.54 -30.58
C LEU A 30 -15.46 -18.84 -30.36
N TYR A 31 -16.14 -19.35 -31.39
CA TYR A 31 -16.89 -20.59 -31.29
C TYR A 31 -15.98 -21.79 -30.97
N LYS A 32 -14.81 -21.86 -31.60
CA LYS A 32 -13.80 -22.88 -31.32
C LYS A 32 -13.25 -22.75 -29.90
N GLN A 33 -12.97 -21.52 -29.45
CA GLN A 33 -12.44 -21.27 -28.13
C GLN A 33 -13.48 -21.57 -27.02
N LEU A 34 -14.76 -21.30 -27.28
CA LEU A 34 -15.88 -21.68 -26.41
C LEU A 34 -16.07 -23.20 -26.35
N LEU A 35 -16.00 -23.90 -27.48
CA LEU A 35 -16.09 -25.37 -27.51
C LEU A 35 -14.93 -26.03 -26.75
N VAL A 36 -13.71 -25.53 -26.91
CA VAL A 36 -12.53 -26.01 -26.17
C VAL A 36 -12.66 -25.69 -24.68
N SER A 37 -13.14 -24.49 -24.33
CA SER A 37 -13.42 -24.07 -22.96
C SER A 37 -14.49 -24.94 -22.30
N GLY A 38 -15.54 -25.31 -23.05
CA GLY A 38 -16.60 -26.21 -22.59
C GLY A 38 -16.12 -27.64 -22.40
N ARG A 39 -15.23 -28.13 -23.26
CA ARG A 39 -14.65 -29.48 -23.12
C ARG A 39 -13.66 -29.59 -21.96
N ASN A 40 -12.96 -28.50 -21.64
CA ASN A 40 -12.05 -28.43 -20.49
C ASN A 40 -12.66 -27.66 -19.30
N TRP A 41 -13.92 -27.97 -18.98
CA TRP A 41 -14.69 -27.32 -17.91
C TRP A 41 -13.97 -27.30 -16.55
N LYS A 42 -13.20 -28.35 -16.23
CA LYS A 42 -12.47 -28.43 -14.95
C LYS A 42 -11.39 -27.35 -14.84
N GLY A 43 -10.66 -27.07 -15.92
CA GLY A 43 -9.61 -26.06 -15.93
C GLY A 43 -10.16 -24.63 -15.91
N THR A 44 -11.22 -24.38 -16.68
CA THR A 44 -11.86 -23.06 -16.76
C THR A 44 -12.59 -22.69 -15.48
N VAL A 45 -13.27 -23.65 -14.83
CA VAL A 45 -13.84 -23.43 -13.50
C VAL A 45 -12.76 -23.12 -12.48
N GLY A 46 -11.62 -23.83 -12.50
CA GLY A 46 -10.50 -23.53 -11.60
C GLY A 46 -9.98 -22.10 -11.76
N GLN A 47 -9.82 -21.63 -13.00
CA GLN A 47 -9.35 -20.27 -13.28
C GLN A 47 -10.32 -19.17 -12.84
N VAL A 48 -11.63 -19.43 -12.91
CA VAL A 48 -12.66 -18.47 -12.48
C VAL A 48 -12.90 -18.51 -10.97
N VAL A 49 -12.84 -19.70 -10.36
CA VAL A 49 -13.12 -19.90 -8.93
C VAL A 49 -11.93 -19.52 -8.05
N ALA A 50 -10.69 -19.70 -8.52
CA ALA A 50 -9.49 -19.33 -7.77
C ALA A 50 -9.48 -17.88 -7.25
N PRO A 51 -9.72 -16.84 -8.06
CA PRO A 51 -9.75 -15.46 -7.55
C PRO A 51 -10.90 -15.23 -6.56
N ILE A 52 -12.05 -15.89 -6.74
CA ILE A 52 -13.19 -15.78 -5.82
C ILE A 52 -12.84 -16.34 -4.44
N ILE A 53 -12.18 -17.51 -4.40
CA ILE A 53 -11.73 -18.12 -3.14
C ILE A 53 -10.75 -17.21 -2.40
N VAL A 54 -9.79 -16.62 -3.12
CA VAL A 54 -8.80 -15.70 -2.52
C VAL A 54 -9.49 -14.48 -1.90
N VAL A 55 -10.45 -13.88 -2.61
CA VAL A 55 -11.23 -12.74 -2.10
C VAL A 55 -12.02 -13.14 -0.86
N LEU A 56 -12.67 -14.30 -0.86
CA LEU A 56 -13.41 -14.79 0.32
C LEU A 56 -12.48 -15.01 1.52
N MET A 57 -11.29 -15.58 1.31
CA MET A 57 -10.27 -15.76 2.35
C MET A 57 -9.87 -14.42 2.98
N LEU A 58 -9.61 -13.39 2.16
CA LEU A 58 -9.26 -12.06 2.64
C LEU A 58 -10.40 -11.41 3.43
N LEU A 59 -11.64 -11.58 2.99
CA LEU A 59 -12.81 -11.06 3.69
C LEU A 59 -13.01 -11.73 5.06
N LEU A 60 -12.81 -13.05 5.14
CA LEU A 60 -12.87 -13.78 6.41
C LEU A 60 -11.77 -13.31 7.38
N TYR A 61 -10.55 -13.08 6.88
CA TYR A 61 -9.47 -12.55 7.69
C TYR A 61 -9.78 -11.15 8.21
N GLN A 62 -10.29 -10.27 7.34
CA GLN A 62 -10.70 -8.92 7.75
C GLN A 62 -11.84 -8.97 8.78
N PHE A 63 -12.80 -9.87 8.60
CA PHE A 63 -13.89 -10.07 9.56
C PHE A 63 -13.37 -10.50 10.93
N ALA A 64 -12.47 -11.49 10.97
CA ALA A 64 -11.84 -11.94 12.22
C ALA A 64 -10.97 -10.86 12.88
N ALA A 65 -10.24 -10.06 12.11
CA ALA A 65 -9.48 -8.94 12.64
C ALA A 65 -10.41 -7.88 13.27
N ASN A 66 -11.52 -7.57 12.60
CA ASN A 66 -12.49 -6.61 13.09
C ASN A 66 -13.16 -7.08 14.39
N THR A 67 -13.47 -8.36 14.56
CA THR A 67 -14.06 -8.87 15.80
C THR A 67 -13.11 -8.77 16.99
N VAL A 68 -11.82 -9.03 16.77
CA VAL A 68 -10.79 -8.87 17.80
C VAL A 68 -10.60 -7.40 18.15
N LEU A 69 -10.57 -6.50 17.17
CA LEU A 69 -10.42 -5.05 17.39
C LEU A 69 -11.64 -4.42 18.08
N LEU A 70 -12.84 -4.97 17.88
CA LEU A 70 -14.06 -4.54 18.56
C LEU A 70 -14.15 -5.03 20.01
N THR A 71 -13.35 -6.05 20.37
CA THR A 71 -13.25 -6.50 21.74
C THR A 71 -12.46 -5.44 22.50
N LYS A 72 -13.16 -4.60 23.29
CA LYS A 72 -12.53 -3.69 24.24
C LYS A 72 -11.63 -4.51 25.15
N THR A 73 -10.34 -4.59 24.82
CA THR A 73 -9.32 -5.03 25.75
C THR A 73 -9.44 -4.10 26.96
N VAL A 74 -9.63 -4.67 28.14
CA VAL A 74 -9.58 -3.93 29.40
C VAL A 74 -8.26 -3.16 29.36
N THR A 75 -8.34 -1.85 29.13
CA THR A 75 -7.17 -0.99 29.24
C THR A 75 -6.69 -1.18 30.66
N PRO A 76 -5.47 -1.69 30.89
CA PRO A 76 -4.96 -1.77 32.25
C PRO A 76 -5.09 -0.38 32.85
N SER A 77 -5.52 -0.32 34.12
CA SER A 77 -5.54 0.92 34.88
C SER A 77 -4.22 1.63 34.62
N SER A 78 -4.28 2.79 33.96
CA SER A 78 -3.12 3.60 33.66
C SER A 78 -2.63 4.18 34.99
N GLU A 79 -1.92 3.36 35.77
CA GLU A 79 -0.99 3.91 36.72
C GLU A 79 0.01 4.72 35.90
N SER A 80 0.16 5.99 36.25
CA SER A 80 1.24 6.80 35.72
C SER A 80 2.52 6.05 36.08
N LEU A 81 3.13 5.36 35.12
CA LEU A 81 4.54 5.05 35.23
C LEU A 81 5.20 6.39 35.60
N GLY A 82 5.88 6.43 36.75
CA GLY A 82 6.54 7.63 37.22
C GLY A 82 7.46 8.21 36.14
N GLY A 83 7.97 9.41 36.38
CA GLY A 83 8.83 10.11 35.42
C GLY A 83 9.97 9.24 34.89
N ILE A 84 10.38 9.51 33.65
CA ILE A 84 11.46 8.81 32.94
C ILE A 84 12.73 8.92 33.81
N PRO A 85 13.27 7.80 34.34
CA PRO A 85 14.44 7.85 35.21
C PRO A 85 15.67 8.28 34.42
N LYS A 86 16.46 9.19 35.00
CA LYS A 86 17.73 9.62 34.42
C LYS A 86 18.71 8.45 34.33
N CYS A 87 19.35 8.29 33.18
CA CYS A 87 20.41 7.30 33.05
C CYS A 87 21.62 7.68 33.90
N THR A 88 22.18 6.71 34.61
CA THR A 88 23.46 6.87 35.32
C THR A 88 24.59 6.31 34.46
N PRO A 89 25.61 7.12 34.11
CA PRO A 89 26.72 6.64 33.31
C PRO A 89 27.56 5.62 34.09
N HIS A 90 27.94 4.53 33.41
CA HIS A 90 29.02 3.66 33.88
C HIS A 90 30.35 4.45 33.82
N PRO A 91 31.31 4.24 34.76
CA PRO A 91 32.59 4.94 34.71
C PRO A 91 33.27 4.80 33.34
N GLY A 92 33.39 5.92 32.61
CA GLY A 92 33.99 6.01 31.28
C GLY A 92 33.03 6.07 30.09
N GLY A 93 31.70 6.06 30.30
CA GLY A 93 30.71 6.11 29.22
C GLY A 93 29.79 7.34 29.27
N ASN A 94 29.39 7.84 28.09
CA ASN A 94 28.26 8.77 27.97
C ASN A 94 26.95 7.97 28.06
N CYS A 95 26.00 8.42 28.88
CA CYS A 95 24.66 7.84 28.88
C CYS A 95 23.61 8.86 28.50
N THR A 96 22.78 8.50 27.52
CA THR A 96 21.62 9.26 27.09
C THR A 96 20.36 8.52 27.54
N THR A 97 19.41 9.26 28.12
CA THR A 97 18.19 8.69 28.72
C THR A 97 17.12 8.44 27.67
N LEU A 98 16.92 9.40 26.76
CA LEU A 98 15.86 9.38 25.77
C LEU A 98 16.41 9.81 24.41
N VAL A 99 16.06 9.03 23.41
CA VAL A 99 16.41 9.32 22.02
C VAL A 99 15.13 9.46 21.22
N TYR A 100 15.04 10.49 20.37
CA TYR A 100 13.85 10.74 19.58
C TYR A 100 14.15 11.00 18.09
N LEU A 101 13.15 10.68 17.27
CA LEU A 101 13.10 10.98 15.84
C LEU A 101 11.67 11.46 15.48
N PRO A 102 11.50 12.36 14.51
CA PRO A 102 12.55 13.04 13.72
C PRO A 102 13.24 14.18 14.49
N TYR A 103 14.54 14.36 14.24
CA TYR A 103 15.35 15.49 14.74
C TYR A 103 15.24 16.68 13.78
N ASP A 104 15.47 17.90 14.29
CA ASP A 104 15.42 19.17 13.52
C ASP A 104 14.02 19.57 13.03
N ILE A 105 12.99 19.17 13.78
CA ILE A 105 11.62 19.60 13.54
C ILE A 105 11.13 20.41 14.76
N PRO A 106 10.85 21.73 14.61
CA PRO A 106 10.60 22.63 15.75
C PRO A 106 9.50 22.16 16.70
N TRP A 107 8.43 21.57 16.17
CA TRP A 107 7.32 21.08 16.99
C TRP A 107 7.70 19.82 17.78
N VAL A 108 8.53 18.94 17.22
CA VAL A 108 9.01 17.72 17.90
C VAL A 108 9.99 18.11 19.00
N ASP A 109 10.91 19.04 18.72
CA ASP A 109 11.87 19.52 19.71
C ASP A 109 11.17 20.22 20.88
N ASN A 110 10.10 20.98 20.62
CA ASN A 110 9.30 21.60 21.68
C ASN A 110 8.59 20.55 22.56
N ILE A 111 8.08 19.47 21.96
CA ILE A 111 7.49 18.37 22.73
C ILE A 111 8.56 17.69 23.58
N MET A 112 9.73 17.42 23.00
CA MET A 112 10.80 16.73 23.71
C MET A 112 11.44 17.58 24.80
N LYS A 113 11.45 18.91 24.65
CA LYS A 113 11.78 19.85 25.73
C LYS A 113 10.76 19.77 26.88
N MET A 114 9.46 19.76 26.58
CA MET A 114 8.42 19.60 27.61
C MET A 114 8.53 18.26 28.33
N VAL A 115 8.86 17.19 27.59
CA VAL A 115 9.12 15.87 28.18
C VAL A 115 10.35 15.93 29.07
N ALA A 116 11.44 16.56 28.64
CA ALA A 116 12.65 16.69 29.44
C ALA A 116 12.39 17.44 30.75
N GLU A 117 11.71 18.58 30.67
CA GLU A 117 11.37 19.42 31.83
C GLU A 117 10.48 18.69 32.84
N ARG A 118 9.44 17.99 32.36
CA ARG A 118 8.52 17.23 33.23
C ARG A 118 9.17 16.05 33.93
N ASN A 119 10.31 15.57 33.42
CA ASN A 119 11.02 14.41 33.96
C ASN A 119 12.35 14.79 34.65
N GLY A 120 12.66 16.08 34.79
CA GLY A 120 13.93 16.52 35.39
C GLY A 120 15.16 16.12 34.57
N LEU A 121 15.00 15.98 33.25
CA LEU A 121 16.06 15.61 32.30
C LEU A 121 16.59 16.87 31.60
N GLU A 122 17.87 16.85 31.24
CA GLU A 122 18.49 17.94 30.49
C GLU A 122 18.38 17.70 28.98
N PHE A 123 17.73 18.62 28.27
CA PHE A 123 17.58 18.55 26.82
C PHE A 123 18.93 18.78 26.11
N GLY A 124 19.33 17.86 25.24
CA GLY A 124 20.63 17.87 24.55
C GLY A 124 21.70 16.99 25.19
N VAL A 125 21.52 16.58 26.46
CA VAL A 125 22.41 15.64 27.16
C VAL A 125 21.68 14.34 27.43
N ASP A 126 20.59 14.41 28.18
CA ASP A 126 19.75 13.26 28.54
C ASP A 126 18.73 12.95 27.44
N VAL A 127 18.26 13.96 26.71
CA VAL A 127 17.32 13.82 25.60
C VAL A 127 17.99 14.29 24.31
N VAL A 128 18.28 13.38 23.39
CA VAL A 128 19.02 13.67 22.15
C VAL A 128 18.25 13.20 20.94
N GLY A 129 18.12 14.08 19.93
CA GLY A 129 17.55 13.68 18.65
C GLY A 129 18.61 13.03 17.76
N ILE A 130 18.25 11.94 17.08
CA ILE A 130 19.15 11.28 16.12
C ILE A 130 18.78 11.68 14.71
N VAL A 131 19.80 11.98 13.91
CA VAL A 131 19.66 12.21 12.48
C VAL A 131 19.40 10.87 11.79
N SER A 132 18.22 10.69 11.21
CA SER A 132 17.97 9.54 10.35
C SER A 132 18.76 9.72 9.05
N TYR A 133 19.73 8.85 8.80
CA TYR A 133 20.46 8.82 7.51
C TYR A 133 19.53 8.57 6.31
N THR A 134 18.29 8.13 6.56
CA THR A 134 17.23 7.98 5.55
C THR A 134 16.71 9.31 4.99
N THR A 135 16.86 10.43 5.71
CA THR A 135 16.34 11.74 5.26
C THR A 135 17.24 12.41 4.20
N ILE A 136 18.50 11.95 4.05
CA ILE A 136 19.40 12.44 3.00
C ILE A 136 18.88 12.06 1.59
N LEU A 137 18.12 10.98 1.47
CA LEU A 137 17.59 10.53 0.18
C LEU A 137 16.29 11.24 -0.26
N ILE A 138 15.57 11.93 0.64
CA ILE A 138 14.30 12.59 0.27
C ILE A 138 14.49 14.07 -0.07
N ARG A 139 15.53 14.74 0.46
CA ARG A 139 15.84 16.15 0.10
C ARG A 139 16.61 16.31 -1.23
N LYS A 140 16.84 15.22 -1.99
CA LYS A 140 17.58 15.24 -3.26
C LYS A 140 16.74 14.88 -4.50
N CYS A 141 15.42 14.85 -4.37
CA CYS A 141 14.51 14.71 -5.50
C CYS A 141 13.69 15.99 -5.70
#